data_AF-A0A9X2F9P1-F1
#
_entry.id   AF-A0A9X2F9P1-F1
#
_cell.length_a   1.000
_cell.length_b   1.000
_cell.length_c   1.000
_cell.angle_alpha   90.00
_cell.angle_beta   90.00
_cell.angle_gamma   90.00
#
_symmetry.space_group_name_H-M   'P 1'
#
loop_
_entity.id
_entity.type
_entity.pdbx_description
1 polymer ?
#
loop_
_entity_poly.entity_id
_entity_poly.type
_entity_poly.pdbx_seq_one_letter_code
_entity_poly.pdbx_strand_id
1 'polypeptide(L)'
;MHLAATPLPVWRGWLPVVVLPPLAWFIVPDTLPRWAVMWLLALLLYAGFKWLTWRRTPAVGVPAWRHLAYLLAWPGLDTPAFLYGAADAADRPTAGEWLFAGSKMLAGLACFFLSPHVVPSDRDLLLGWVGMIGIVFTLHFGLFHLLSCWWRTQGVAAAPLMVWPIASTSLSEFWGRRWNTAFRDLAYRFLFRPLTRVVGPRRGLFAGFLFSGLVHDAVITLPAAGGYGGPTLYFFIQPLGMLLQRSRLGRTRGLDRGVIGWLGTVVVLVAPAGLLFPAPFVRNIVLPFMAAVGAL
;
A
#
# COMPACT_ATOMS: atom_id res chain seq x y z
N MET A 1 -18.51 34.80 12.90
CA MET A 1 -18.40 33.92 14.08
C MET A 1 -18.01 32.52 13.60
N HIS A 2 -16.71 32.27 13.42
CA HIS A 2 -16.21 30.93 13.08
C HIS A 2 -16.33 30.06 14.33
N LEU A 3 -17.35 29.19 14.37
CA LEU A 3 -17.39 28.11 15.36
C LEU A 3 -16.13 27.26 15.12
N ALA A 4 -15.14 27.40 16.01
CA ALA A 4 -13.99 26.53 16.05
C ALA A 4 -14.52 25.11 16.25
N ALA A 5 -14.53 24.31 15.19
CA ALA A 5 -15.01 22.95 15.24
C ALA A 5 -14.21 22.21 16.32
N THR A 6 -14.90 21.66 17.32
CA THR A 6 -14.28 20.87 18.38
C THR A 6 -13.47 19.74 17.73
N PRO A 7 -12.18 19.57 18.10
CA PRO A 7 -11.35 18.54 17.51
C PRO A 7 -11.97 17.16 17.80
N LEU A 8 -12.22 16.40 16.74
CA LEU A 8 -12.79 15.06 16.87
C LEU A 8 -11.85 14.15 17.67
N PRO A 9 -12.37 13.28 18.56
CA PRO A 9 -11.55 12.30 19.27
C PRO A 9 -10.76 11.40 18.33
N VAL A 10 -9.54 11.03 18.74
CA VAL A 10 -8.59 10.21 17.95
C VAL A 10 -9.12 8.80 17.61
N TRP A 11 -10.17 8.34 18.28
CA TRP A 11 -10.85 7.06 18.00
C TRP A 11 -12.02 7.18 17.00
N ARG A 12 -12.61 8.36 16.80
CA ARG A 12 -13.82 8.53 15.97
C ARG A 12 -13.58 8.21 14.49
N GLY A 13 -14.19 7.16 13.96
CA GLY A 13 -14.01 6.73 12.56
C GLY A 13 -13.13 5.50 12.38
N TRP A 14 -12.46 5.02 13.44
CA TRP A 14 -11.71 3.75 13.40
C TRP A 14 -12.60 2.50 13.45
N LEU A 15 -13.87 2.64 13.84
CA LEU A 15 -14.76 1.51 14.06
C LEU A 15 -14.80 0.53 12.86
N PRO A 16 -14.97 0.97 11.60
CA PRO A 16 -14.96 0.02 10.48
C PRO A 16 -13.61 -0.66 10.24
N VAL A 17 -12.49 0.03 10.51
CA VAL A 17 -11.14 -0.54 10.36
C VAL A 17 -10.92 -1.69 11.35
N VAL A 18 -11.44 -1.54 12.58
CA VAL A 18 -11.23 -2.50 13.66
C VAL A 18 -12.27 -3.63 13.63
N VAL A 19 -13.51 -3.34 13.26
CA VAL A 19 -14.63 -4.29 13.40
C VAL A 19 -14.89 -5.10 12.13
N LEU A 20 -14.79 -4.50 10.93
CA LEU A 20 -15.19 -5.20 9.70
C LEU A 20 -14.31 -6.44 9.40
N PRO A 21 -12.97 -6.41 9.56
CA PRO A 21 -12.16 -7.58 9.23
C PRO A 21 -12.42 -8.78 10.17
N PRO A 22 -12.45 -8.62 11.51
CA PRO A 22 -12.86 -9.72 12.40
C PRO A 22 -14.29 -10.19 12.14
N LEU A 23 -15.23 -9.27 11.90
CA LEU A 23 -16.62 -9.64 11.63
C LEU A 23 -16.73 -10.51 10.37
N ALA A 24 -16.02 -10.16 9.30
CA ALA A 24 -15.99 -10.96 8.08
C ALA A 24 -15.43 -12.36 8.33
N TRP A 25 -14.41 -12.49 9.18
CA TRP A 25 -13.87 -13.80 9.56
C TRP A 25 -14.92 -14.73 10.19
N PHE A 26 -15.87 -14.19 10.95
CA PHE A 26 -16.92 -15.00 11.59
C PHE A 26 -18.18 -15.22 10.74
N ILE A 27 -18.41 -14.38 9.72
CA ILE A 27 -19.61 -14.45 8.88
C ILE A 27 -19.36 -15.22 7.57
N VAL A 28 -18.14 -15.16 7.06
CA VAL A 28 -17.80 -15.77 5.77
C VAL A 28 -17.85 -17.29 5.90
N PRO A 29 -18.58 -18.00 5.02
CA PRO A 29 -18.62 -19.46 5.05
C PRO A 29 -17.22 -20.08 4.86
N ASP A 30 -16.95 -21.17 5.58
CA ASP A 30 -15.70 -21.94 5.45
C ASP A 30 -15.48 -22.52 4.04
N THR A 31 -16.54 -22.56 3.21
CA THR A 31 -16.48 -23.00 1.82
C THR A 31 -15.85 -21.97 0.89
N LEU A 32 -15.67 -20.72 1.34
CA LEU A 32 -15.11 -19.68 0.48
C LEU A 32 -13.61 -19.94 0.24
N PRO A 33 -13.11 -19.90 -1.01
CA PRO A 33 -11.69 -20.07 -1.28
C PRO A 33 -10.85 -19.04 -0.50
N ARG A 34 -9.71 -19.47 0.03
CA ARG A 34 -8.82 -18.63 0.85
C ARG A 34 -8.41 -17.33 0.17
N TRP A 35 -8.20 -17.35 -1.14
CA TRP A 35 -7.88 -16.16 -1.91
C TRP A 35 -9.02 -15.15 -1.93
N ALA A 36 -10.28 -15.61 -1.97
CA ALA A 36 -11.43 -14.73 -1.94
C ALA A 36 -11.60 -14.11 -0.54
N VAL A 37 -11.33 -14.88 0.52
CA VAL A 37 -11.24 -14.34 1.90
C VAL A 37 -10.16 -13.25 2.00
N MET A 38 -8.96 -13.48 1.43
CA MET A 38 -7.89 -12.48 1.39
C MET A 38 -8.33 -11.18 0.72
N TRP A 39 -8.95 -11.26 -0.46
CA TRP A 39 -9.43 -10.07 -1.18
C TRP A 39 -10.54 -9.36 -0.42
N LEU A 40 -11.46 -10.11 0.19
CA LEU A 40 -12.51 -9.52 1.03
C LEU A 40 -11.91 -8.75 2.21
N LEU A 41 -10.96 -9.33 2.94
CA LEU A 41 -10.28 -8.66 4.05
C LEU A 41 -9.54 -7.39 3.58
N ALA A 42 -8.84 -7.47 2.44
CA ALA A 42 -8.19 -6.31 1.84
C ALA A 42 -9.18 -5.19 1.48
N LEU A 43 -10.32 -5.54 0.87
CA LEU A 43 -11.38 -4.60 0.50
C LEU A 43 -12.04 -3.98 1.73
N LEU A 44 -12.29 -4.75 2.78
CA LEU A 44 -12.90 -4.24 4.02
C LEU A 44 -11.96 -3.31 4.79
N LEU A 45 -10.67 -3.65 4.90
CA LEU A 45 -9.67 -2.76 5.48
C LEU A 45 -9.53 -1.48 4.66
N TYR A 46 -9.48 -1.60 3.34
CA TYR A 46 -9.44 -0.45 2.43
C TYR A 46 -10.68 0.44 2.58
N ALA A 47 -11.88 -0.14 2.61
CA ALA A 47 -13.13 0.59 2.84
C ALA A 47 -13.14 1.26 4.22
N GLY A 48 -12.61 0.59 5.26
CA GLY A 48 -12.43 1.17 6.59
C GLY A 48 -11.49 2.38 6.57
N PHE A 49 -10.39 2.31 5.83
CA PHE A 49 -9.47 3.43 5.64
C PHE A 49 -10.10 4.59 4.88
N LYS A 50 -10.86 4.31 3.81
CA LYS A 50 -11.66 5.30 3.10
C LYS A 50 -12.67 6.00 3.99
N TRP A 51 -13.37 5.22 4.81
CA TRP A 51 -14.29 5.77 5.80
C TRP A 51 -13.57 6.65 6.82
N LEU A 52 -12.44 6.19 7.36
CA LEU A 52 -11.66 6.91 8.36
C LEU A 52 -11.20 8.27 7.86
N THR A 53 -10.65 8.33 6.64
CA THR A 53 -10.13 9.56 6.02
C THR A 53 -11.28 10.51 5.64
N TRP A 54 -12.35 9.97 5.05
CA TRP A 54 -13.52 10.74 4.66
C TRP A 54 -14.26 11.34 5.86
N ARG A 55 -14.60 10.52 6.87
CA ARG A 55 -15.36 10.94 8.05
C ARG A 55 -14.64 12.00 8.90
N ARG A 56 -13.31 12.10 8.76
CA ARG A 56 -12.45 13.06 9.49
C ARG A 56 -12.04 14.26 8.65
N THR A 57 -12.59 14.41 7.47
CA THR A 57 -12.33 15.56 6.62
C THR A 57 -13.64 16.34 6.49
N PRO A 58 -13.72 17.58 7.03
CA PRO A 58 -14.86 18.44 6.78
C PRO A 58 -15.09 18.56 5.26
N ALA A 59 -16.34 18.48 4.84
CA ALA A 59 -16.75 18.38 3.43
C ALA A 59 -17.78 19.45 3.04
N VAL A 60 -17.69 20.63 3.65
CA VAL A 60 -18.70 21.68 3.45
C VAL A 60 -18.59 22.22 2.03
N GLY A 61 -19.72 22.26 1.31
CA GLY A 61 -19.79 22.81 -0.05
C GLY A 61 -19.21 21.90 -1.14
N VAL A 62 -18.83 20.66 -0.82
CA VAL A 62 -18.32 19.69 -1.81
C VAL A 62 -19.50 18.95 -2.46
N PRO A 63 -19.57 18.85 -3.80
CA PRO A 63 -20.67 18.17 -4.47
C PRO A 63 -20.64 16.66 -4.22
N ALA A 64 -21.82 16.03 -4.15
CA ALA A 64 -21.98 14.61 -3.83
C ALA A 64 -21.17 13.66 -4.75
N TRP A 65 -21.05 13.99 -6.04
CA TRP A 65 -20.30 13.17 -6.98
C TRP A 65 -18.80 13.07 -6.61
N ARG A 66 -18.19 14.13 -6.06
CA ARG A 66 -16.77 14.10 -5.61
C ARG A 66 -16.58 13.16 -4.42
N HIS A 67 -17.59 13.04 -3.56
CA HIS A 67 -17.59 12.08 -2.48
C HIS A 67 -17.64 10.64 -2.98
N LEU A 68 -18.58 10.35 -3.88
CA LEU A 68 -18.71 9.03 -4.48
C LEU A 68 -17.45 8.66 -5.27
N ALA A 69 -16.93 9.60 -6.06
CA ALA A 69 -15.68 9.45 -6.80
C ALA A 69 -14.49 9.14 -5.86
N TYR A 70 -14.35 9.88 -4.75
CA TYR A 70 -13.32 9.61 -3.77
C TYR A 70 -13.47 8.20 -3.18
N LEU A 71 -14.68 7.80 -2.80
CA LEU A 71 -14.91 6.54 -2.10
C LEU A 71 -14.77 5.31 -3.02
N LEU A 72 -15.14 5.44 -4.31
CA LEU A 72 -15.31 4.30 -5.20
C LEU A 72 -14.35 4.27 -6.40
N ALA A 73 -13.85 5.41 -6.86
CA ALA A 73 -13.14 5.52 -8.14
C ALA A 73 -11.71 6.09 -8.04
N TRP A 74 -11.23 6.38 -6.84
CA TRP A 74 -9.85 6.81 -6.59
C TRP A 74 -9.18 5.92 -5.55
N PRO A 75 -8.04 5.25 -5.83
CA PRO A 75 -7.34 4.44 -4.83
C PRO A 75 -6.78 5.24 -3.65
N GLY A 76 -6.45 6.52 -3.82
CA GLY A 76 -5.71 7.30 -2.82
C GLY A 76 -6.50 7.66 -1.55
N LEU A 77 -5.77 7.95 -0.47
CA LEU A 77 -6.35 8.13 0.88
C LEU A 77 -6.25 9.58 1.41
N ASP A 78 -5.76 10.52 0.59
CA ASP A 78 -5.77 11.95 0.92
C ASP A 78 -7.11 12.59 0.52
N THR A 79 -8.05 12.65 1.47
CA THR A 79 -9.37 13.26 1.24
C THR A 79 -9.29 14.77 0.97
N PRO A 80 -8.54 15.58 1.75
CA PRO A 80 -8.40 17.01 1.45
C PRO A 80 -7.91 17.30 0.03
N ALA A 81 -6.86 16.60 -0.43
CA ALA A 81 -6.34 16.78 -1.78
C ALA A 81 -7.39 16.43 -2.85
N PHE A 82 -8.13 15.34 -2.68
CA PHE A 82 -9.11 14.92 -3.68
C PHE A 82 -10.38 15.79 -3.71
N LEU A 83 -10.90 16.19 -2.54
CA LEU A 83 -12.18 16.92 -2.48
C LEU A 83 -12.01 18.40 -2.83
N TYR A 84 -10.92 19.02 -2.39
CA TYR A 84 -10.70 20.47 -2.50
C TYR A 84 -9.55 20.85 -3.43
N GLY A 85 -8.57 19.96 -3.61
CA GLY A 85 -7.44 20.24 -4.49
C GLY A 85 -7.85 20.34 -5.94
N ALA A 86 -7.24 21.29 -6.64
CA ALA A 86 -7.26 21.39 -8.09
C ALA A 86 -5.88 20.97 -8.61
N ALA A 87 -5.86 20.17 -9.68
CA ALA A 87 -4.63 19.92 -10.41
C ALA A 87 -4.30 21.15 -11.26
N ASP A 88 -3.07 21.64 -11.18
CA ASP A 88 -2.62 22.74 -12.00
C ASP A 88 -2.35 22.27 -13.44
N ALA A 89 -2.22 23.21 -14.38
CA ALA A 89 -1.86 22.88 -15.77
C ALA A 89 -0.54 22.08 -15.85
N ALA A 90 0.40 22.35 -14.94
CA ALA A 90 1.68 21.64 -14.81
C ALA A 90 1.53 20.19 -14.31
N ASP A 91 0.42 19.86 -13.65
CA ASP A 91 0.15 18.51 -13.13
C ASP A 91 -0.54 17.61 -14.16
N ARG A 92 -0.95 18.15 -15.31
CA ARG A 92 -1.63 17.38 -16.35
C ARG A 92 -0.71 16.30 -16.91
N PRO A 93 -1.19 15.05 -17.03
CA PRO A 93 -0.37 13.97 -17.50
C PRO A 93 0.01 14.16 -18.97
N THR A 94 1.28 13.89 -19.28
CA THR A 94 1.77 13.89 -20.66
C THR A 94 1.38 12.59 -21.37
N ALA A 95 1.41 12.58 -22.71
CA ALA A 95 1.21 11.34 -23.49
C ALA A 95 2.24 10.25 -23.11
N GLY A 96 3.48 10.64 -22.81
CA GLY A 96 4.52 9.72 -22.33
C GLY A 96 4.19 9.11 -20.97
N GLU A 97 3.57 9.88 -20.07
CA GLU A 97 3.13 9.36 -18.77
C GLU A 97 2.00 8.35 -18.89
N TRP A 98 1.02 8.60 -19.78
CA TRP A 98 -0.03 7.62 -20.12
C TRP A 98 0.56 6.34 -20.69
N LEU A 99 1.47 6.45 -21.65
CA LEU A 99 2.14 5.29 -22.25
C LEU A 99 2.93 4.51 -21.19
N PHE A 100 3.64 5.20 -20.30
CA PHE A 100 4.39 4.58 -19.22
C PHE A 100 3.47 3.89 -18.20
N ALA A 101 2.31 4.49 -17.87
CA ALA A 101 1.30 3.86 -17.03
C ALA A 101 0.74 2.59 -17.68
N GLY A 102 0.36 2.68 -18.96
CA GLY A 102 -0.15 1.58 -19.76
C GLY A 102 0.86 0.45 -19.90
N SER A 103 2.13 0.76 -20.18
CA SER A 103 3.18 -0.26 -20.34
C SER A 103 3.44 -1.04 -19.05
N LYS A 104 3.41 -0.38 -17.88
CA LYS A 104 3.49 -1.07 -16.58
C LYS A 104 2.32 -2.04 -16.37
N MET A 105 1.11 -1.61 -16.75
CA MET A 105 -0.08 -2.47 -16.66
C MET A 105 0.03 -3.68 -17.59
N LEU A 106 0.41 -3.46 -18.85
CA LEU A 106 0.61 -4.52 -19.84
C LEU A 106 1.73 -5.48 -19.45
N ALA A 107 2.85 -4.98 -18.93
CA ALA A 107 3.93 -5.81 -18.41
C ALA A 107 3.47 -6.66 -17.22
N GLY A 108 2.66 -6.09 -16.32
CA GLY A 108 2.06 -6.83 -15.21
C GLY A 108 1.13 -7.95 -15.69
N LEU A 109 0.25 -7.66 -16.64
CA LEU A 109 -0.65 -8.64 -17.25
C LEU A 109 0.14 -9.75 -17.98
N ALA A 110 1.19 -9.38 -18.72
CA ALA A 110 2.05 -10.34 -19.40
C ALA A 110 2.77 -11.25 -18.39
N CYS A 111 3.37 -10.70 -17.33
CA CYS A 111 3.96 -11.52 -16.26
C CYS A 111 2.93 -12.45 -15.62
N PHE A 112 1.71 -11.97 -15.40
CA PHE A 112 0.66 -12.76 -14.75
C PHE A 112 0.16 -13.93 -15.61
N PHE A 113 -0.18 -13.67 -16.88
CA PHE A 113 -0.79 -14.68 -17.75
C PHE A 113 0.21 -15.53 -18.55
N LEU A 114 1.42 -15.02 -18.82
CA LEU A 114 2.40 -15.73 -19.65
C LEU A 114 3.44 -16.51 -18.83
N SER A 115 3.57 -16.22 -17.53
CA SER A 115 4.52 -16.95 -16.67
C SER A 115 4.34 -18.47 -16.62
N PRO A 116 3.12 -19.06 -16.68
CA PRO A 116 2.97 -20.52 -16.67
C PRO A 116 3.54 -21.21 -17.91
N HIS A 117 3.65 -20.49 -19.02
CA HIS A 117 4.21 -21.01 -20.28
C HIS A 117 5.74 -20.99 -20.31
N VAL A 118 6.38 -20.29 -19.35
CA VAL A 118 7.84 -20.07 -19.33
C VAL A 118 8.47 -20.65 -18.07
N VAL A 119 7.76 -20.63 -16.94
CA VAL A 119 8.22 -21.17 -15.67
C VAL A 119 7.92 -22.68 -15.62
N PRO A 120 8.93 -23.53 -15.40
CA PRO A 120 8.72 -24.96 -15.24
C PRO A 120 7.71 -25.29 -14.12
N SER A 121 6.88 -26.32 -14.34
CA SER A 121 5.80 -26.70 -13.42
C SER A 121 6.29 -27.19 -12.05
N ASP A 122 7.55 -27.60 -11.92
CA ASP A 122 8.19 -27.98 -10.65
C ASP A 122 8.59 -26.76 -9.79
N ARG A 123 8.46 -25.54 -10.30
CA ARG A 123 8.90 -24.30 -9.65
C ARG A 123 7.73 -23.43 -9.18
N ASP A 124 6.84 -24.02 -8.40
CA ASP A 124 5.61 -23.40 -7.88
C ASP A 124 5.84 -22.03 -7.20
N LEU A 125 6.87 -21.91 -6.37
CA LEU A 125 7.19 -20.67 -5.68
C LEU A 125 7.63 -19.58 -6.66
N LEU A 126 8.46 -19.91 -7.65
CA LEU A 126 8.90 -18.94 -8.66
C LEU A 126 7.71 -18.45 -9.47
N LEU A 127 6.86 -19.37 -9.92
CA LEU A 127 5.64 -19.04 -10.66
C LEU A 127 4.74 -18.10 -9.85
N GLY A 128 4.50 -18.41 -8.58
CA GLY A 128 3.69 -17.57 -7.72
C GLY A 128 4.34 -16.20 -7.42
N TRP A 129 5.66 -16.11 -7.30
CA TRP A 129 6.35 -14.81 -7.18
C TRP A 129 6.21 -13.96 -8.45
N VAL A 130 6.37 -14.55 -9.63
CA VAL A 130 6.15 -13.85 -10.90
C VAL A 130 4.69 -13.40 -11.02
N GLY A 131 3.74 -14.25 -10.62
CA GLY A 131 2.32 -13.91 -10.54
C GLY A 131 2.05 -12.73 -9.60
N MET A 132 2.61 -12.72 -8.39
CA MET A 132 2.49 -11.58 -7.45
C MET A 132 3.07 -10.29 -8.04
N ILE A 133 4.24 -10.35 -8.68
CA ILE A 133 4.84 -9.20 -9.38
C ILE A 133 3.89 -8.72 -10.47
N GLY A 134 3.28 -9.63 -11.23
CA GLY A 134 2.27 -9.32 -12.24
C GLY A 134 1.06 -8.58 -11.67
N ILE A 135 0.50 -9.04 -10.54
CA ILE A 135 -0.60 -8.38 -9.83
C ILE A 135 -0.18 -6.96 -9.39
N VAL A 136 0.99 -6.82 -8.76
CA VAL A 136 1.49 -5.54 -8.25
C VAL A 136 1.72 -4.55 -9.40
N PHE A 137 2.31 -4.99 -10.50
CA PHE A 137 2.50 -4.14 -11.69
C PHE A 137 1.18 -3.72 -12.32
N THR A 138 0.25 -4.67 -12.48
CA THR A 138 -1.07 -4.42 -13.07
C THR A 138 -1.85 -3.41 -12.24
N LEU A 139 -1.96 -3.64 -10.93
CA LEU A 139 -2.83 -2.84 -10.06
C LEU A 139 -2.11 -1.58 -9.54
N HIS A 140 -1.02 -1.74 -8.80
CA HIS A 140 -0.42 -0.65 -8.03
C HIS A 140 0.40 0.31 -8.90
N PHE A 141 1.12 -0.23 -9.89
CA PHE A 141 2.00 0.58 -10.75
C PHE A 141 1.34 1.02 -12.06
N GLY A 142 0.42 0.21 -12.59
CA GLY A 142 -0.32 0.44 -13.83
C GLY A 142 -1.65 1.15 -13.58
N LEU A 143 -2.67 0.41 -13.12
CA LEU A 143 -4.04 0.91 -12.94
C LEU A 143 -4.11 2.16 -12.08
N PHE A 144 -3.47 2.17 -10.89
CA PHE A 144 -3.50 3.37 -10.04
C PHE A 144 -2.84 4.58 -10.68
N HIS A 145 -1.84 4.36 -11.54
CA HIS A 145 -1.19 5.43 -12.28
C HIS A 145 -2.09 5.94 -13.41
N LEU A 146 -2.78 5.05 -14.13
CA LEU A 146 -3.79 5.41 -15.13
C LEU A 146 -4.95 6.20 -14.50
N LEU A 147 -5.45 5.78 -13.33
CA LEU A 147 -6.47 6.51 -12.58
C LEU A 147 -5.95 7.89 -12.15
N SER A 148 -4.69 8.01 -11.73
CA SER A 148 -4.08 9.29 -11.40
C SER A 148 -4.01 10.20 -12.62
N CYS A 149 -3.64 9.67 -13.79
CA CYS A 149 -3.66 10.43 -15.03
C CYS A 149 -5.08 10.91 -15.34
N TRP A 150 -6.06 10.00 -15.33
CA TRP A 150 -7.45 10.32 -15.61
C TRP A 150 -8.01 11.40 -14.68
N TRP A 151 -7.83 11.29 -13.37
CA TRP A 151 -8.33 12.29 -12.44
C TRP A 151 -7.67 13.67 -12.58
N ARG A 152 -6.36 13.71 -12.88
CA ARG A 152 -5.66 14.98 -13.15
C ARG A 152 -6.11 15.63 -14.45
N THR A 153 -6.52 14.87 -15.48
CA THR A 153 -7.15 15.47 -16.67
C THR A 153 -8.53 16.07 -16.35
N GLN A 154 -9.24 15.53 -15.35
CA GLN A 154 -10.49 16.10 -14.81
C GLN A 154 -10.24 17.26 -13.82
N GLY A 155 -8.99 17.71 -13.65
CA GLY A 155 -8.64 18.82 -12.76
C GLY A 155 -8.62 18.47 -11.26
N VAL A 156 -8.63 17.18 -10.90
CA VAL A 156 -8.54 16.74 -9.49
C VAL A 156 -7.08 16.51 -9.11
N ALA A 157 -6.67 16.97 -7.92
CA ALA A 157 -5.32 16.78 -7.38
C ALA A 157 -5.06 15.32 -6.93
N ALA A 158 -5.04 14.41 -7.90
CA ALA A 158 -4.84 12.97 -7.71
C ALA A 158 -3.42 12.56 -8.11
N ALA A 159 -2.43 12.93 -7.29
CA ALA A 159 -1.03 12.61 -7.54
C ALA A 159 -0.77 11.08 -7.60
N PRO A 160 0.23 10.63 -8.39
CA PRO A 160 0.60 9.21 -8.44
C PRO A 160 0.94 8.63 -7.07
N LEU A 161 0.46 7.40 -6.82
CA LEU A 161 0.65 6.73 -5.52
C LEU A 161 2.01 6.04 -5.36
N MET A 162 2.68 5.78 -6.49
CA MET A 162 4.02 5.19 -6.58
C MET A 162 4.94 6.14 -7.35
N VAL A 163 5.92 6.73 -6.66
CA VAL A 163 6.77 7.80 -7.22
C VAL A 163 8.22 7.31 -7.36
N TRP A 164 8.48 6.55 -8.41
CA TRP A 164 9.79 5.91 -8.69
C TRP A 164 10.43 5.23 -7.47
N PRO A 165 9.77 4.25 -6.81
CA PRO A 165 10.29 3.64 -5.58
C PRO A 165 11.68 3.01 -5.72
N ILE A 166 11.98 2.45 -6.89
CA ILE A 166 13.29 1.82 -7.16
C ILE A 166 14.44 2.83 -7.17
N ALA A 167 14.17 4.14 -7.28
CA ALA A 167 15.20 5.18 -7.24
C ALA A 167 15.59 5.59 -5.81
N SER A 168 14.98 4.99 -4.78
CA SER A 168 15.26 5.33 -3.39
C SER A 168 16.69 5.03 -2.97
N THR A 169 17.37 6.04 -2.43
CA THR A 169 18.73 5.92 -1.87
C THR A 169 18.73 5.75 -0.35
N SER A 170 17.56 5.81 0.28
CA SER A 170 17.35 5.50 1.70
C SER A 170 15.99 4.87 1.94
N LEU A 171 15.85 4.12 3.05
CA LEU A 171 14.56 3.55 3.48
C LEU A 171 13.56 4.65 3.84
N SER A 172 14.06 5.76 4.40
CA SER A 172 13.22 6.93 4.73
C SER A 172 12.62 7.55 3.47
N GLU A 173 13.37 7.60 2.38
CA GLU A 173 12.87 8.07 1.09
C GLU A 173 11.85 7.09 0.49
N PHE A 174 12.16 5.78 0.52
CA PHE A 174 11.28 4.73 0.02
C PHE A 174 9.91 4.78 0.70
N TRP A 175 9.86 4.57 2.01
CA TRP A 175 8.62 4.48 2.79
C TRP A 175 7.95 5.84 3.02
N GLY A 176 8.72 6.92 3.05
CA GLY A 176 8.22 8.26 3.38
C GLY A 176 7.73 9.06 2.18
N ARG A 177 8.22 8.77 0.96
CA ARG A 177 7.98 9.63 -0.20
C ARG A 177 7.55 8.88 -1.46
N ARG A 178 8.05 7.65 -1.68
CA ARG A 178 7.97 7.02 -3.00
C ARG A 178 7.05 5.81 -3.08
N TRP A 179 7.00 4.98 -2.05
CA TRP A 179 6.18 3.78 -2.00
C TRP A 179 4.85 4.04 -1.28
N ASN A 180 3.74 3.67 -1.92
CA ASN A 180 2.38 3.70 -1.38
C ASN A 180 2.08 4.99 -0.60
N THR A 181 2.14 6.13 -1.29
CA THR A 181 1.96 7.45 -0.66
C THR A 181 0.59 7.58 0.01
N ALA A 182 -0.44 6.94 -0.53
CA ALA A 182 -1.77 6.87 0.08
C ALA A 182 -1.74 6.31 1.51
N PHE A 183 -1.14 5.11 1.71
CA PHE A 183 -1.05 4.53 3.05
C PHE A 183 -0.09 5.32 3.94
N ARG A 184 1.00 5.87 3.38
CA ARG A 184 1.93 6.74 4.11
C ARG A 184 1.23 7.97 4.68
N ASP A 185 0.37 8.64 3.92
CA ASP A 185 -0.36 9.82 4.39
C ASP A 185 -1.39 9.45 5.47
N LEU A 186 -2.08 8.32 5.30
CA LEU A 186 -2.98 7.76 6.32
C LEU A 186 -2.22 7.47 7.63
N ALA A 187 -1.13 6.72 7.55
CA ALA A 187 -0.33 6.33 8.70
C ALA A 187 0.30 7.55 9.38
N TYR A 188 0.77 8.53 8.60
CA TYR A 188 1.31 9.78 9.12
C TYR A 188 0.25 10.55 9.93
N ARG A 189 -0.93 10.76 9.34
CA ARG A 189 -2.02 11.56 9.91
C ARG A 189 -2.63 10.92 11.16
N PHE A 190 -2.88 9.61 11.13
CA PHE A 190 -3.68 8.93 12.15
C PHE A 190 -2.90 8.07 13.14
N LEU A 191 -1.63 7.76 12.88
CA LEU A 191 -0.80 6.98 13.79
C LEU A 191 0.44 7.74 14.21
N PHE A 192 1.32 8.08 13.25
CA PHE A 192 2.62 8.65 13.56
C PHE A 192 2.54 9.99 14.27
N ARG A 193 1.79 10.96 13.74
CA ARG A 193 1.69 12.31 14.33
C ARG A 193 1.05 12.29 15.74
N PRO A 194 -0.08 11.59 15.98
CA PRO A 194 -0.63 11.47 17.33
C PRO A 194 0.32 10.74 18.30
N LEU A 195 0.89 9.59 17.91
CA LEU A 195 1.74 8.80 18.80
C LEU A 195 3.06 9.49 19.10
N THR A 196 3.66 10.20 18.13
CA THR A 196 4.91 10.94 18.32
C THR A 196 4.78 12.00 19.43
N ARG A 197 3.61 12.60 19.59
CA ARG A 197 3.35 13.58 20.67
C ARG A 197 3.31 12.95 22.06
N VAL A 198 3.00 11.65 22.15
CA VAL A 198 2.82 10.94 23.42
C VAL A 198 4.08 10.15 23.79
N VAL A 199 4.64 9.40 22.83
CA VAL A 199 5.75 8.45 23.08
C VAL A 199 7.07 8.86 22.40
N GLY A 200 7.09 10.00 21.71
CA GLY A 200 8.26 10.49 20.99
C GLY A 200 8.43 9.89 19.58
N PRO A 201 9.28 10.50 18.74
CA PRO A 201 9.34 10.21 17.30
C PRO A 201 9.88 8.81 16.98
N ARG A 202 10.83 8.29 17.78
CA ARG A 202 11.37 6.94 17.57
C ARG A 202 10.31 5.87 17.82
N ARG A 203 9.61 5.94 18.96
CA ARG A 203 8.55 4.98 19.29
C ARG A 203 7.34 5.13 18.34
N GLY A 204 7.01 6.36 17.95
CA GLY A 204 5.99 6.62 16.94
C GLY A 204 6.30 5.98 15.58
N LEU A 205 7.57 5.99 15.16
CA LEU A 205 8.02 5.31 13.94
C LEU A 205 7.78 3.80 14.02
N PHE A 206 8.26 3.15 15.09
CA PHE A 206 8.06 1.71 15.30
C PHE A 206 6.58 1.35 15.36
N ALA A 207 5.75 2.15 16.02
CA ALA A 207 4.31 1.89 16.11
C ALA A 207 3.64 1.95 14.72
N GLY A 208 4.03 2.88 13.84
CA GLY A 208 3.52 2.94 12.47
C GLY A 208 3.89 1.70 11.65
N PHE A 209 5.14 1.23 11.77
CA PHE A 209 5.60 0.02 11.10
C PHE A 209 4.97 -1.25 11.67
N LEU A 210 4.80 -1.34 12.99
CA LEU A 210 4.10 -2.44 13.65
C LEU A 210 2.64 -2.52 13.16
N PHE A 211 1.93 -1.39 13.11
CA PHE A 211 0.58 -1.34 12.57
C PHE A 211 0.52 -1.82 11.11
N SER A 212 1.46 -1.36 10.27
CA SER A 212 1.57 -1.85 8.89
C SER A 212 1.77 -3.36 8.85
N GLY A 213 2.66 -3.89 9.68
CA GLY A 213 2.91 -5.32 9.85
C GLY A 213 1.65 -6.12 10.17
N LEU A 214 0.90 -5.70 11.19
CA LEU A 214 -0.33 -6.36 11.63
C LEU A 214 -1.42 -6.34 10.55
N VAL A 215 -1.56 -5.23 9.82
CA VAL A 215 -2.48 -5.13 8.68
C VAL A 215 -2.10 -6.13 7.59
N HIS A 216 -0.80 -6.28 7.30
CA HIS A 216 -0.35 -7.26 6.31
C HIS A 216 -0.51 -8.70 6.82
N ASP A 217 -0.26 -9.01 8.09
CA ASP A 217 -0.56 -10.33 8.64
C ASP A 217 -2.05 -10.68 8.53
N ALA A 218 -2.93 -9.73 8.87
CA ALA A 218 -4.38 -9.92 8.77
C ALA A 218 -4.84 -10.23 7.33
N VAL A 219 -4.21 -9.65 6.32
CA VAL A 219 -4.57 -9.85 4.91
C VAL A 219 -3.82 -11.00 4.26
N ILE A 220 -2.58 -11.28 4.66
CA ILE A 220 -1.69 -12.24 3.98
C ILE A 220 -1.68 -13.58 4.72
N THR A 221 -1.22 -13.60 5.97
CA THR A 221 -0.89 -14.84 6.67
C THR A 221 -2.10 -15.51 7.29
N LEU A 222 -3.08 -14.70 7.75
CA LEU A 222 -4.34 -15.20 8.30
C LEU A 222 -5.14 -16.04 7.28
N PRO A 223 -5.53 -15.52 6.09
CA PRO A 223 -6.24 -16.34 5.11
C PRO A 223 -5.37 -17.45 4.51
N ALA A 224 -4.04 -17.24 4.40
CA ALA A 224 -3.11 -18.29 3.96
C ALA A 224 -2.97 -19.44 4.96
N ALA A 225 -3.36 -19.22 6.22
CA ALA A 225 -3.17 -20.11 7.36
C ALA A 225 -1.73 -20.60 7.54
N GLY A 226 -0.77 -19.69 7.40
CA GLY A 226 0.64 -20.02 7.56
C GLY A 226 1.55 -18.81 7.40
N GLY A 227 2.75 -18.90 7.97
CA GLY A 227 3.73 -17.81 7.96
C GLY A 227 3.39 -16.65 8.90
N TYR A 228 2.57 -16.89 9.93
CA TYR A 228 2.13 -15.88 10.90
C TYR A 228 3.28 -15.06 11.49
N GLY A 229 3.09 -13.74 11.54
CA GLY A 229 4.07 -12.80 12.07
C GLY A 229 5.21 -12.47 11.10
N GLY A 230 5.30 -13.15 9.95
CA GLY A 230 6.29 -12.87 8.90
C GLY A 230 6.21 -11.42 8.40
N PRO A 231 5.05 -10.96 7.88
CA PRO A 231 4.85 -9.56 7.51
C PRO A 231 5.15 -8.58 8.64
N THR A 232 4.71 -8.86 9.87
CA THR A 232 5.05 -8.00 11.01
C THR A 232 6.55 -7.89 11.24
N LEU A 233 7.29 -8.99 11.19
CA LEU A 233 8.74 -8.99 11.30
C LEU A 233 9.40 -8.23 10.13
N TYR A 234 8.92 -8.43 8.90
CA TYR A 234 9.40 -7.68 7.72
C TYR A 234 9.31 -6.16 7.94
N PHE A 235 8.15 -5.68 8.39
CA PHE A 235 7.95 -4.25 8.64
C PHE A 235 8.71 -3.77 9.87
N PHE A 236 8.96 -4.62 10.87
CA PHE A 236 9.75 -4.26 12.05
C PHE A 236 11.26 -4.10 11.75
N ILE A 237 11.78 -4.81 10.73
CA ILE A 237 13.16 -4.65 10.25
C ILE A 237 13.38 -3.25 9.62
N GLN A 238 12.37 -2.69 8.97
CA GLN A 238 12.48 -1.42 8.23
C GLN A 238 12.92 -0.22 9.10
N PRO A 239 12.28 0.09 10.25
CA PRO A 239 12.71 1.19 11.10
C PRO A 239 14.09 0.95 11.71
N LEU A 240 14.50 -0.30 11.94
CA LEU A 240 15.88 -0.62 12.36
C LEU A 240 16.89 -0.23 11.28
N GLY A 241 16.61 -0.57 10.01
CA GLY A 241 17.40 -0.13 8.87
C GLY A 241 17.47 1.40 8.75
N MET A 242 16.35 2.10 8.96
CA MET A 242 16.33 3.56 8.97
C MET A 242 17.20 4.16 10.08
N LEU A 243 17.19 3.58 11.29
CA LEU A 243 18.04 4.03 12.39
C LEU A 243 19.52 3.79 12.09
N LEU A 244 19.86 2.65 11.46
CA LEU A 244 21.22 2.37 11.03
C LEU A 244 21.70 3.39 9.98
N GLN A 245 20.89 3.67 8.96
CA GLN A 245 21.20 4.69 7.94
C GLN A 245 21.43 6.07 8.57
N ARG A 246 20.64 6.42 9.61
CA ARG A 246 20.76 7.67 10.37
C ARG A 246 21.80 7.65 11.49
N SER A 247 22.50 6.54 11.71
CA SER A 247 23.57 6.49 12.72
C SER A 247 24.81 7.25 12.23
N ARG A 248 25.75 7.54 13.14
CA ARG A 248 27.04 8.16 12.76
C ARG A 248 27.76 7.30 11.70
N LEU A 249 27.76 5.98 11.92
CA LEU A 249 28.37 5.00 11.01
C LEU A 249 27.67 4.96 9.64
N GLY A 250 26.34 5.02 9.64
CA GLY A 250 25.55 5.03 8.41
C GLY A 250 25.84 6.25 7.55
N ARG A 251 25.90 7.44 8.16
CA ARG A 251 26.24 8.68 7.46
C ARG A 251 27.68 8.72 6.95
N THR A 252 28.65 8.25 7.75
CA THR A 252 30.06 8.23 7.32
C THR A 252 30.30 7.26 6.17
N ARG A 253 29.58 6.14 6.13
CA ARG A 253 29.63 5.17 5.03
C ARG A 253 28.69 5.50 3.86
N GLY A 254 27.92 6.59 3.94
CA GLY A 254 26.99 7.00 2.88
C GLY A 254 25.83 6.04 2.64
N LEU A 255 25.35 5.34 3.69
CA LEU A 255 24.24 4.39 3.60
C LEU A 255 22.87 5.05 3.28
N ASP A 256 22.82 6.38 3.19
CA ASP A 256 21.62 7.17 2.93
C ASP A 256 21.70 7.99 1.63
N ARG A 257 22.76 7.80 0.82
CA ARG A 257 22.98 8.57 -0.42
C ARG A 257 23.73 7.78 -1.48
N GLY A 258 23.50 8.15 -2.74
CA GLY A 258 24.19 7.58 -3.90
C GLY A 258 23.98 6.07 -4.05
N VAL A 259 24.90 5.42 -4.74
CA VAL A 259 24.81 3.98 -5.07
C VAL A 259 24.89 3.10 -3.82
N ILE A 260 25.70 3.47 -2.83
CA ILE A 260 25.84 2.70 -1.58
C ILE A 260 24.52 2.73 -0.80
N GLY A 261 23.90 3.91 -0.64
CA GLY A 261 22.61 4.02 0.01
C GLY A 261 21.49 3.28 -0.75
N TRP A 262 21.52 3.34 -2.08
CA TRP A 262 20.61 2.57 -2.93
C TRP A 262 20.75 1.06 -2.70
N LEU A 263 21.97 0.52 -2.77
CA LEU A 263 22.24 -0.91 -2.51
C LEU A 263 21.78 -1.32 -1.11
N GLY A 264 22.13 -0.54 -0.09
CA GLY A 264 21.71 -0.81 1.28
C GLY A 264 20.19 -0.79 1.44
N THR A 265 19.51 0.13 0.77
CA THR A 265 18.04 0.22 0.76
C THR A 265 17.42 -1.00 0.07
N VAL A 266 17.92 -1.40 -1.10
CA VAL A 266 17.46 -2.59 -1.81
C VAL A 266 17.66 -3.85 -0.97
N VAL A 267 18.83 -4.03 -0.35
CA VAL A 267 19.10 -5.21 0.50
C VAL A 267 18.10 -5.29 1.66
N VAL A 268 17.86 -4.20 2.38
CA VAL A 268 16.93 -4.21 3.52
C VAL A 268 15.47 -4.41 3.08
N LEU A 269 15.10 -3.96 1.87
CA LEU A 269 13.76 -4.14 1.33
C LEU A 269 13.52 -5.53 0.76
N VAL A 270 14.49 -6.10 0.04
CA VAL A 270 14.31 -7.29 -0.80
C VAL A 270 14.76 -8.56 -0.08
N ALA A 271 15.88 -8.55 0.66
CA ALA A 271 16.37 -9.75 1.32
C ALA A 271 15.33 -10.38 2.29
N PRO A 272 14.60 -9.61 3.12
CA PRO A 272 13.56 -10.18 3.96
C PRO A 272 12.20 -10.34 3.26
N ALA A 273 12.08 -10.14 1.94
CA ALA A 273 10.78 -10.16 1.25
C ALA A 273 10.03 -11.50 1.39
N GLY A 274 10.73 -12.62 1.58
CA GLY A 274 10.13 -13.91 1.90
C GLY A 274 9.39 -13.95 3.25
N LEU A 275 9.68 -13.04 4.17
CA LEU A 275 8.89 -12.84 5.39
C LEU A 275 7.55 -12.17 5.08
N LEU A 276 7.53 -11.21 4.15
CA LEU A 276 6.33 -10.50 3.74
C LEU A 276 5.38 -11.40 2.92
N PHE A 277 5.94 -12.21 2.03
CA PHE A 277 5.20 -13.13 1.17
C PHE A 277 5.70 -14.57 1.38
N PRO A 278 5.31 -15.21 2.50
CA PRO A 278 5.80 -16.53 2.86
C PRO A 278 5.24 -17.61 1.92
N ALA A 279 5.93 -18.76 1.82
CA ALA A 279 5.53 -19.85 0.93
C ALA A 279 4.05 -20.31 1.08
N PRO A 280 3.45 -20.38 2.30
CA PRO A 280 2.02 -20.67 2.44
C PRO A 280 1.12 -19.65 1.74
N PHE A 281 1.48 -18.36 1.75
CA PHE A 281 0.72 -17.34 1.01
C PHE A 281 0.78 -17.59 -0.50
N VAL A 282 1.97 -17.87 -1.02
CA VAL A 282 2.15 -18.17 -2.46
C VAL A 282 1.32 -19.39 -2.87
N ARG A 283 1.40 -20.48 -2.11
CA ARG A 283 0.75 -21.76 -2.44
C ARG A 283 -0.76 -21.80 -2.17
N ASN A 284 -1.21 -21.15 -1.10
CA ASN A 284 -2.62 -21.25 -0.67
C ASN A 284 -3.48 -20.08 -1.17
N ILE A 285 -2.86 -18.97 -1.58
CA ILE A 285 -3.57 -17.77 -2.04
C ILE A 285 -3.25 -17.49 -3.50
N VAL A 286 -1.98 -17.25 -3.83
CA VAL A 286 -1.61 -16.71 -5.15
C VAL A 286 -1.85 -17.71 -6.27
N LEU A 287 -1.30 -18.93 -6.17
CA LEU A 287 -1.47 -19.93 -7.22
C LEU A 287 -2.94 -20.35 -7.40
N PRO A 288 -3.73 -20.62 -6.34
CA PRO A 288 -5.16 -20.91 -6.50
C PRO A 288 -5.96 -19.74 -7.08
N PHE A 289 -5.59 -18.49 -6.76
CA PHE A 289 -6.19 -17.31 -7.38
C PHE A 289 -5.88 -17.27 -8.88
N MET A 290 -4.61 -17.49 -9.27
CA MET A 290 -4.21 -17.54 -10.68
C MET A 290 -5.00 -18.61 -11.45
N ALA A 291 -5.14 -19.82 -10.89
CA ALA A 291 -5.98 -20.86 -11.48
C ALA A 291 -7.44 -20.42 -11.63
N ALA A 292 -8.02 -19.81 -10.59
CA ALA A 292 -9.43 -19.39 -10.60
C ALA A 292 -9.74 -18.32 -11.66
N VAL A 293 -8.75 -17.50 -12.05
CA VAL A 293 -8.91 -16.47 -13.09
C VAL A 293 -8.39 -16.91 -14.47
N GLY A 294 -8.06 -18.19 -14.65
CA GLY A 294 -7.60 -18.75 -15.93
C GLY A 294 -6.18 -18.35 -16.31
N ALA A 295 -5.34 -18.04 -15.32
CA ALA A 295 -3.92 -17.72 -15.51
C ALA A 295 -2.99 -18.91 -15.21
N LEU A 296 -3.51 -20.11 -14.98
CA LEU A 296 -2.78 -21.39 -14.89
C LEU A 296 -3.43 -22.43 -15.78
#